data_AF-A0A2T1D3A0-F1
#
_entry.id   AF-A0A2T1D3A0-F1
#
_cell.length_a   1.000
_cell.length_b   1.000
_cell.length_c   1.000
_cell.angle_alpha   90.00
_cell.angle_beta   90.00
_cell.angle_gamma   90.00
#
_symmetry.space_group_name_H-M   'P 1'
#
loop_
_entity.id
_entity.type
_entity.pdbx_description
1 polymer ?
#
loop_
_entity_poly.entity_id
_entity_poly.type
_entity_poly.pdbx_seq_one_letter_code
_entity_poly.pdbx_strand_id
1 'polypeptide(L)'
;MLQKRGGLTRRRAECFVRLWAYLLLKQQEELEGIIPQPLSSLEPPEGSIACTHREAAELFYGDQERGSDRAAGMMIDRLAALGLLEKQYDGQTLCLEVRSLPELTLLKIEEPVELFMDDFNPRTDAIPVAYLYARSYSNPKSVVR
;
A
#
# COMPACT_ATOMS: atom_id res chain seq x y z
N MET A 1 0.11 -6.60 12.97
CA MET A 1 -0.92 -5.83 13.71
C MET A 1 -1.71 -4.95 12.73
N LEU A 2 -2.79 -5.46 12.13
CA LEU A 2 -3.66 -4.70 11.20
C LEU A 2 -4.87 -4.04 11.89
N GLN A 3 -5.07 -4.30 13.18
CA GLN A 3 -6.28 -3.86 13.91
C GLN A 3 -6.28 -2.39 14.39
N LYS A 4 -5.20 -1.63 14.17
CA LYS A 4 -5.11 -0.21 14.59
C LYS A 4 -5.10 0.81 13.45
N ARG A 5 -5.06 0.39 12.18
CA ARG A 5 -5.21 1.30 11.04
C ARG A 5 -6.71 1.45 10.78
N GLY A 6 -7.29 2.63 11.02
CA GLY A 6 -8.69 2.90 10.64
C GLY A 6 -8.86 2.52 9.17
N GLY A 7 -9.76 1.58 8.86
CA GLY A 7 -9.76 0.89 7.56
C GLY A 7 -9.65 1.81 6.33
N LEU A 8 -8.99 1.30 5.28
CA LEU A 8 -8.97 1.95 3.98
C LEU A 8 -10.38 1.91 3.38
N THR A 9 -11.07 3.06 3.39
CA THR A 9 -12.39 3.17 2.74
C THR A 9 -12.24 3.28 1.24
N ARG A 10 -13.28 2.92 0.47
CA ARG A 10 -13.29 3.07 -1.00
C ARG A 10 -12.83 4.45 -1.46
N ARG A 11 -13.36 5.52 -0.86
CA ARG A 11 -13.01 6.89 -1.22
C ARG A 11 -11.52 7.21 -0.97
N ARG A 12 -10.94 6.70 0.13
CA ARG A 12 -9.52 6.88 0.42
C ARG A 12 -8.65 6.11 -0.55
N ALA A 13 -9.03 4.87 -0.87
CA ALA A 13 -8.33 4.06 -1.87
C ALA A 13 -8.34 4.75 -3.25
N GLU A 14 -9.50 5.27 -3.67
CA GLU A 14 -9.65 5.95 -4.94
C GLU A 14 -8.81 7.24 -5.02
N CYS A 15 -8.84 8.07 -3.97
CA CYS A 15 -7.96 9.25 -3.89
C CYS A 15 -6.48 8.86 -3.91
N PHE A 16 -6.10 7.80 -3.20
CA PHE A 16 -4.73 7.30 -3.16
C PHE A 16 -4.25 6.82 -4.55
N VAL A 17 -5.05 6.03 -5.26
CA VAL A 17 -4.68 5.54 -6.60
C VAL A 17 -4.55 6.69 -7.59
N ARG A 18 -5.46 7.67 -7.55
CA ARG A 18 -5.37 8.88 -8.38
C ARG A 18 -4.10 9.69 -8.08
N LEU A 19 -3.79 9.89 -6.79
CA LEU A 19 -2.56 10.55 -6.37
C LEU A 19 -1.32 9.79 -6.87
N TRP A 20 -1.30 8.49 -6.65
CA TRP A 20 -0.19 7.63 -7.01
C TRP A 20 0.13 7.71 -8.50
N ALA A 21 -0.89 7.58 -9.36
CA ALA A 21 -0.72 7.66 -10.80
C ALA A 21 -0.23 9.05 -11.24
N TYR A 22 -0.75 10.11 -10.61
CA TYR A 22 -0.30 11.48 -10.88
C TYR A 22 1.17 11.69 -10.48
N LEU A 23 1.58 11.22 -9.30
CA LEU A 23 2.98 11.35 -8.86
C LEU A 23 3.93 10.58 -9.78
N LEU A 24 3.54 9.36 -10.21
CA LEU A 24 4.30 8.59 -11.19
C LEU A 24 4.51 9.37 -12.49
N LEU A 25 3.43 9.93 -13.06
CA LEU A 25 3.48 10.70 -14.29
C LEU A 25 4.32 11.97 -14.12
N LYS A 26 4.18 12.66 -13.00
CA LYS A 26 4.93 13.88 -12.69
C LYS A 26 6.42 13.61 -12.58
N GLN A 27 6.82 12.52 -11.91
CA GLN A 27 8.22 12.12 -11.84
C GLN A 27 8.79 11.77 -13.22
N GLN A 28 8.04 11.03 -14.05
CA GLN A 28 8.47 10.71 -15.41
C GLN A 28 8.63 11.97 -16.26
N GLU A 29 7.70 12.92 -16.17
CA GLU A 29 7.78 14.21 -16.87
C GLU A 29 8.98 15.05 -16.40
N GLU A 30 9.27 15.08 -15.09
CA GLU A 30 10.43 15.78 -14.54
C GLU A 30 11.77 15.17 -14.98
N LEU A 31 11.82 13.84 -15.15
CA LEU A 31 13.03 13.12 -15.57
C LEU A 31 13.26 13.14 -17.09
N GLU A 32 12.20 12.91 -17.87
CA GLU A 32 12.28 12.74 -19.33
C GLU A 32 11.90 14.00 -20.11
N GLY A 33 11.29 14.99 -19.46
CA GLY A 33 10.79 16.22 -20.09
C GLY A 33 9.53 16.01 -20.94
N ILE A 34 8.99 14.80 -20.99
CA ILE A 34 7.78 14.41 -21.71
C ILE A 34 7.00 13.39 -20.90
N ILE A 35 5.68 13.36 -21.09
CA ILE A 35 4.82 12.35 -20.50
C ILE A 35 4.85 11.11 -21.42
N PRO A 36 5.37 9.96 -20.97
CA PRO A 36 5.43 8.76 -21.79
C PRO A 36 4.02 8.26 -22.10
N GLN A 37 3.73 8.08 -23.39
CA GLN A 37 2.47 7.51 -23.87
C GLN A 37 2.75 6.36 -24.85
N PRO A 38 2.19 5.16 -24.62
CA PRO A 38 1.40 4.72 -23.46
C PRO A 38 2.27 4.41 -22.22
N LEU A 39 1.69 4.50 -21.03
CA LEU A 39 2.31 4.00 -19.79
C LEU A 39 2.63 2.50 -19.95
N SER A 40 3.90 2.16 -20.08
CA SER A 40 4.37 0.79 -20.30
C SER A 40 4.75 0.08 -19.00
N SER A 41 5.17 0.83 -17.97
CA SER A 41 5.49 0.33 -16.63
C SER A 41 4.75 1.15 -15.55
N LEU A 42 4.30 0.45 -14.50
CA LEU A 42 3.63 1.01 -13.33
C LEU A 42 4.49 0.75 -12.09
N GLU A 43 5.72 1.25 -12.13
CA GLU A 43 6.62 1.23 -10.99
C GLU A 43 6.21 2.31 -9.98
N PRO A 44 6.31 2.04 -8.66
CA PRO A 44 6.03 3.06 -7.67
C PRO A 44 7.01 4.22 -7.84
N PRO A 45 6.53 5.48 -7.74
CA PRO A 45 7.42 6.62 -7.81
C PRO A 45 8.46 6.57 -6.69
N GLU A 46 9.70 6.90 -7.01
CA GLU A 46 10.81 6.88 -6.06
C GLU A 46 10.99 8.24 -5.38
N GLY A 47 11.14 8.24 -4.05
CA GLY A 47 11.42 9.44 -3.28
C GLY A 47 10.25 10.43 -3.19
N SER A 48 10.58 11.66 -2.84
CA SER A 48 9.63 12.74 -2.55
C SER A 48 9.36 13.60 -3.78
N ILE A 49 8.09 13.71 -4.19
CA ILE A 49 7.65 14.46 -5.37
C ILE A 49 6.77 15.64 -4.93
N ALA A 50 6.99 16.81 -5.50
CA ALA A 50 6.23 18.02 -5.21
C ALA A 50 4.75 17.85 -5.62
N CYS A 51 3.82 18.11 -4.72
CA CYS A 51 2.38 18.10 -4.98
C CYS A 51 1.67 19.12 -4.09
N THR A 52 1.19 20.19 -4.71
CA THR A 52 0.40 21.23 -4.06
C THR A 52 -0.96 20.70 -3.63
N HIS A 53 -1.56 21.31 -2.61
CA HIS A 53 -2.93 20.99 -2.20
C HIS A 53 -3.96 21.24 -3.31
N ARG A 54 -3.68 22.18 -4.22
CA ARG A 54 -4.53 22.47 -5.37
C ARG A 54 -4.49 21.35 -6.39
N GLU A 55 -3.29 20.89 -6.79
CA GLU A 55 -3.14 19.72 -7.66
C GLU A 55 -3.86 18.51 -7.05
N ALA A 56 -3.65 18.26 -5.75
CA ALA A 56 -4.35 17.20 -5.04
C ALA A 56 -5.89 17.36 -5.04
N ALA A 57 -6.39 18.59 -4.90
CA ALA A 57 -7.84 18.85 -4.94
C ALA A 57 -8.43 18.60 -6.33
N GLU A 58 -7.74 19.02 -7.39
CA GLU A 58 -8.12 18.76 -8.77
C GLU A 58 -8.15 17.23 -9.04
N LEU A 59 -7.16 16.48 -8.51
CA LEU A 59 -7.13 15.02 -8.63
C LEU A 59 -8.27 14.32 -7.86
N PHE A 60 -8.52 14.72 -6.62
CA PHE A 60 -9.47 14.03 -5.76
C PHE A 60 -10.92 14.38 -6.06
N TYR A 61 -11.16 15.60 -6.51
CA TYR A 61 -12.48 16.19 -6.58
C TYR A 61 -12.80 16.88 -7.92
N GLY A 62 -11.94 16.78 -8.94
CA GLY A 62 -12.16 17.42 -10.24
C GLY A 62 -13.48 17.03 -10.91
N ASP A 63 -13.94 15.80 -10.69
CA ASP A 63 -15.22 15.29 -11.22
C ASP A 63 -16.44 15.68 -10.36
N GLN A 64 -16.24 16.40 -9.25
CA GLN A 64 -17.27 16.71 -8.25
C GLN A 64 -17.45 18.22 -8.11
N GLU A 65 -18.69 18.67 -7.90
CA GLU A 65 -18.97 20.07 -7.57
C GLU A 65 -18.40 20.51 -6.21
N ARG A 66 -17.88 19.57 -5.40
CA ARG A 66 -17.45 19.78 -4.02
C ARG A 66 -16.07 19.22 -3.77
N GLY A 67 -15.17 20.09 -3.36
CA GLY A 67 -13.80 19.78 -2.96
C GLY A 67 -13.03 21.09 -2.79
N SER A 68 -12.13 21.16 -1.81
CA SER A 68 -11.26 22.32 -1.63
C SER A 68 -9.84 21.86 -1.37
N ASP A 69 -8.86 22.73 -1.61
CA ASP A 69 -7.45 22.52 -1.30
C ASP A 69 -7.27 22.05 0.16
N ARG A 70 -8.04 22.65 1.09
CA ARG A 70 -8.03 22.24 2.50
C ARG A 70 -8.54 20.81 2.69
N ALA A 71 -9.62 20.42 2.01
CA ALA A 71 -10.15 19.06 2.09
C ALA A 71 -9.17 18.04 1.51
N ALA A 72 -8.46 18.40 0.43
CA ALA A 72 -7.42 17.58 -0.17
C ALA A 72 -6.23 17.40 0.78
N GLY A 73 -5.76 18.48 1.42
CA GLY A 73 -4.74 18.40 2.47
C GLY A 73 -5.15 17.45 3.60
N MET A 74 -6.39 17.55 4.10
CA MET A 74 -6.91 16.61 5.11
C MET A 74 -7.00 15.16 4.61
N MET A 75 -7.22 14.94 3.31
CA MET A 75 -7.18 13.59 2.73
C MET A 75 -5.76 13.05 2.71
N ILE A 76 -4.78 13.86 2.30
CA ILE A 76 -3.35 13.49 2.33
C ILE A 76 -2.94 13.12 3.76
N ASP A 77 -3.32 13.92 4.75
CA ASP A 77 -3.04 13.64 6.17
C ASP A 77 -3.60 12.28 6.60
N ARG A 78 -4.81 11.94 6.15
CA ARG A 78 -5.42 10.64 6.44
C ARG A 78 -4.67 9.49 5.76
N LEU A 79 -4.22 9.67 4.52
CA LEU A 79 -3.43 8.67 3.80
C LEU A 79 -2.06 8.46 4.46
N ALA A 80 -1.40 9.54 4.89
CA ALA A 80 -0.15 9.49 5.65
C ALA A 80 -0.34 8.78 7.01
N ALA A 81 -1.44 9.06 7.71
CA ALA A 81 -1.77 8.37 8.97
C ALA A 81 -2.03 6.85 8.79
N LEU A 82 -2.39 6.42 7.58
CA LEU A 82 -2.51 4.99 7.23
C LEU A 82 -1.17 4.35 6.88
N GLY A 83 -0.11 5.14 6.77
CA GLY A 83 1.23 4.69 6.36
C GLY A 83 1.36 4.47 4.85
N LEU A 84 0.46 5.05 4.04
CA LEU A 84 0.51 4.95 2.58
C LEU A 84 1.43 6.00 1.94
N LEU A 85 1.65 7.11 2.64
CA LEU A 85 2.42 8.26 2.17
C LEU A 85 3.30 8.78 3.29
N GLU A 86 4.45 9.31 2.93
CA GLU A 86 5.13 10.34 3.72
C GLU A 86 4.85 11.71 3.12
N LYS A 87 4.87 12.72 3.98
CA LYS A 87 4.75 14.11 3.58
C LYS A 87 5.88 14.91 4.21
N GLN A 88 6.50 15.76 3.40
CA GLN A 88 7.56 16.66 3.81
C GLN A 88 7.25 18.05 3.25
N TYR A 89 7.76 19.10 3.89
CA TYR A 89 7.60 20.47 3.39
C TYR A 89 8.98 21.04 3.12
N ASP A 90 9.23 21.42 1.88
CA ASP A 90 10.54 21.92 1.43
C ASP A 90 10.72 23.45 1.61
N GLY A 91 9.71 24.12 2.17
CA GLY A 91 9.68 25.58 2.33
C GLY A 91 8.86 26.31 1.26
N GLN A 92 8.51 25.63 0.16
CA GLN A 92 7.73 26.19 -0.94
C GLN A 92 6.46 25.37 -1.20
N THR A 93 6.58 24.05 -1.27
CA THR A 93 5.50 23.12 -1.57
C THR A 93 5.52 21.88 -0.67
N LEU A 94 4.41 21.16 -0.70
CA LEU A 94 4.30 19.85 -0.04
C LEU A 94 4.94 18.81 -0.95
N CYS A 95 5.88 18.04 -0.42
CA CYS A 95 6.50 16.90 -1.09
C CYS A 95 5.91 15.61 -0.54
N LEU A 96 5.52 14.70 -1.42
CA LEU A 96 4.86 13.44 -1.09
C LEU A 96 5.70 12.27 -1.58
N GLU A 97 5.88 11.28 -0.72
CA GLU A 97 6.57 10.04 -1.04
C GLU A 97 5.62 8.86 -0.82
N VAL A 98 5.52 7.99 -1.80
CA VAL A 98 4.67 6.79 -1.72
C VAL A 98 5.43 5.72 -0.93
N ARG A 99 4.85 5.27 0.19
CA ARG A 99 5.44 4.16 0.94
C ARG A 99 5.07 2.84 0.30
N SER A 100 6.07 1.97 0.14
CA SER A 100 5.81 0.56 -0.11
C SER A 100 5.09 -0.05 1.09
N LEU A 101 3.93 -0.66 0.86
CA LEU A 101 3.25 -1.42 1.90
C LEU A 101 4.04 -2.71 2.14
N PRO A 102 4.65 -2.92 3.31
CA PRO A 102 5.46 -4.12 3.59
C PRO A 102 4.64 -5.41 3.47
N GLU A 103 3.31 -5.34 3.63
CA GLU A 103 2.41 -6.47 3.42
C GLU A 103 2.21 -6.84 1.95
N LEU A 104 2.50 -5.92 1.03
CA LEU A 104 2.41 -6.09 -0.42
C LEU A 104 3.78 -6.20 -1.10
N THR A 105 4.86 -5.91 -0.37
CA THR A 105 6.21 -6.20 -0.83
C THR A 105 6.36 -7.71 -0.85
N LEU A 106 6.16 -8.30 -2.03
CA LEU A 106 6.63 -9.65 -2.29
C LEU A 106 8.14 -9.60 -2.04
N LEU A 107 8.58 -10.22 -0.94
CA LEU A 107 10.00 -10.45 -0.72
C LEU A 107 10.50 -11.08 -2.01
N LYS A 108 11.43 -10.38 -2.67
CA LYS A 108 12.10 -10.91 -3.84
C LYS A 108 12.71 -12.22 -3.35
N ILE A 109 12.15 -13.34 -3.80
CA ILE A 109 12.61 -14.66 -3.38
C ILE A 109 14.04 -14.74 -3.92
N GLU A 110 15.02 -14.53 -3.05
CA GLU A 110 16.42 -14.76 -3.36
C GLU A 110 16.57 -16.26 -3.53
N GLU A 111 16.54 -16.68 -4.81
CA GLU A 111 16.62 -18.04 -5.29
C GLU A 111 15.43 -18.94 -4.87
N PRO A 112 14.89 -19.76 -5.79
CA PRO A 112 13.87 -20.73 -5.42
C PRO A 112 14.47 -21.68 -4.37
N VAL A 113 14.01 -21.59 -3.12
CA VAL A 113 14.35 -22.56 -2.09
C VAL A 113 13.80 -23.90 -2.55
N GLU A 114 14.69 -24.81 -2.92
CA GLU A 114 14.33 -26.20 -3.17
C GLU A 114 13.87 -26.82 -1.85
N LEU A 115 12.55 -26.99 -1.72
CA LEU A 115 11.95 -27.69 -0.59
C LEU A 115 12.09 -29.19 -0.84
N PHE A 116 12.90 -29.84 -0.03
CA PHE A 116 12.96 -31.29 0.01
C PHE A 116 11.96 -31.81 1.03
N MET A 117 11.14 -32.78 0.62
CA MET A 117 10.36 -33.55 1.59
C MET A 117 11.33 -34.40 2.39
N ASP A 118 11.29 -34.28 3.72
CA ASP A 118 11.97 -35.21 4.60
C ASP A 118 11.27 -36.59 4.54
N ASP A 119 12.01 -37.65 4.86
CA ASP A 119 11.46 -39.01 4.92
C ASP A 119 10.55 -39.12 6.16
N PHE A 120 9.27 -38.80 5.96
CA PHE A 120 8.25 -38.90 7.01
C PHE A 120 8.28 -40.29 7.64
N ASN A 121 8.56 -40.35 8.94
CA ASN A 121 8.56 -41.57 9.71
C ASN A 121 7.25 -41.70 10.49
N PRO A 122 6.34 -42.63 10.11
CA PRO A 122 5.04 -42.77 10.75
C PRO A 122 5.11 -43.08 12.26
N ARG A 123 6.23 -43.61 12.78
CA ARG A 123 6.38 -43.94 14.20
C ARG A 123 6.72 -42.73 15.06
N THR A 124 7.43 -41.75 14.53
CA THR A 124 7.90 -40.58 15.28
C THR A 124 7.12 -39.32 14.93
N ASP A 125 6.73 -39.16 13.67
CA ASP A 125 6.25 -37.88 13.14
C ASP A 125 4.73 -37.80 13.13
N ALA A 126 4.04 -38.94 13.15
CA ALA A 126 2.57 -38.99 13.16
C ALA A 126 1.96 -38.34 14.42
N ILE A 127 2.59 -38.51 15.59
CA ILE A 127 2.10 -37.95 16.87
C ILE A 127 2.20 -36.42 16.89
N PRO A 128 3.37 -35.78 16.63
CA PRO A 128 3.47 -34.33 16.61
C PRO A 128 2.62 -33.71 15.49
N VAL A 129 2.52 -34.36 14.32
CA VAL A 129 1.64 -33.91 13.24
C VAL A 129 0.17 -33.95 13.67
N ALA A 130 -0.31 -35.05 14.25
CA ALA A 130 -1.68 -35.14 14.75
C ALA A 130 -1.98 -34.09 15.85
N TYR A 131 -1.02 -33.83 16.74
CA TYR A 131 -1.15 -32.80 17.76
C TYR A 131 -1.24 -31.38 17.16
N LEU A 132 -0.41 -31.09 16.16
CA LEU A 132 -0.45 -29.82 15.43
C LEU A 132 -1.80 -29.64 14.73
N TYR A 133 -2.30 -30.66 14.03
CA TYR A 133 -3.61 -30.66 13.37
C TYR A 133 -4.74 -30.46 14.37
N ALA A 134 -4.72 -31.17 15.50
CA ALA A 134 -5.71 -30.97 16.54
C ALA A 134 -5.69 -29.52 17.02
N ARG A 135 -4.54 -28.95 17.38
CA ARG A 135 -4.46 -27.56 17.88
C ARG A 135 -4.91 -26.50 16.86
N SER A 136 -4.65 -26.73 15.57
CA SER A 136 -4.98 -25.76 14.51
C SER A 136 -6.43 -25.86 14.04
N TYR A 137 -7.07 -27.02 14.15
CA TYR A 137 -8.45 -27.25 13.67
C TYR A 137 -9.49 -27.53 14.77
N SER A 138 -9.09 -27.82 16.01
CA SER A 138 -9.98 -28.10 17.14
C SER A 138 -10.45 -26.85 17.88
N ASN A 139 -10.34 -25.66 17.30
CA ASN A 139 -10.93 -24.45 17.86
C ASN A 139 -12.26 -24.16 17.13
N PRO A 140 -13.38 -24.85 17.45
CA PRO A 140 -14.68 -24.35 17.07
C PRO A 140 -14.83 -23.01 17.77
N LYS A 141 -15.09 -21.96 16.99
CA LYS A 141 -15.42 -20.62 17.48
C LYS A 141 -16.32 -20.76 18.71
N SER A 142 -15.82 -20.37 19.88
CA SER A 142 -16.65 -20.16 21.07
C SER A 142 -17.60 -19.02 20.73
N VAL A 143 -18.77 -19.36 20.20
CA VAL A 143 -19.95 -18.52 20.23
C VAL A 143 -20.28 -18.34 21.71
N VAL A 144 -19.89 -17.20 22.27
CA VAL A 144 -20.42 -16.75 23.56
C VAL A 144 -21.40 -15.63 23.24
N ARG A 145 -22.65 -15.89 23.63
CA ARG A 145 -23.81 -15.01 23.57
C ARG A 145 -23.63 -13.75 24.39
#